data_AF-A0AAV2INS1-F1
#
_entry.id   AF-A0AAV2INS1-F1
#
_cell.length_a   1.000
_cell.length_b   1.000
_cell.length_c   1.000
_cell.angle_alpha   90.00
_cell.angle_beta   90.00
_cell.angle_gamma   90.00
#
_symmetry.space_group_name_H-M   'P 1'
#
loop_
_entity.id
_entity.type
_entity.pdbx_description
1 polymer ?
#
loop_
_entity_poly.entity_id
_entity_poly.type
_entity_poly.pdbx_seq_one_letter_code
_entity_poly.pdbx_strand_id
1 'polypeptide(L)'
;MWTIRRLFKTVTKTTSSQVALVTLLGTIILVNILMAFMLHSKSSEQILKLSDLVSTHLRTAELTPNISLVNLSITRQSQISPADRSTHAKVRVNRTRVLQRRDNASRMSERVDITVEEFRAGAKTGNPLIDNYGHNNGSERGEMGRRVILTPEEEERAKDAMEKFNVNTLASDAVPLNRMVPDSRIRDCDKLRYTTDDLPTASIIIPFYDEWPSLLLRTVYSIINRTPRRLVHEILLVDDASTLDQLHEPLEDYVTHNFPQGLVRLVRNSERGGLTKARMRGSAEAKGEVLVFFDSHMEVNIEWLEPLLTEIAKNSSVVAMATLDYVQPDTLYYKYNDNYLTRYGWNWRLIFFETFFRDDQVGGDPRKPRNGASMVGAAFAIDRKYFSHLGGYDDKMTVWGGENLEMSWRVWLCGGRLLHVPCSRIGHVARGQPYSFPGGREKIEHFNLKRAASVWMQNYTRYVYNIFPDMKTLDVGDLSERLELKSRLKCKDFSWYLENVWPELGVLDEKATHWGQVMNSASELCLDNNGYLFQAREALLLQPCVDKLNSQV
;
A
#
# COMPACT_ATOMS: atom_id res chain seq x y z
N MET A 1 -45.97 -8.61 22.47
CA MET A 1 -46.99 -9.61 22.03
C MET A 1 -48.36 -9.01 21.69
N TRP A 2 -48.74 -7.84 22.18
CA TRP A 2 -50.09 -7.28 21.95
C TRP A 2 -50.23 -6.48 20.63
N THR A 3 -49.13 -5.97 20.07
CA THR A 3 -49.12 -5.16 18.83
C THR A 3 -49.15 -5.99 17.53
N ILE A 4 -48.85 -7.30 17.60
CA ILE A 4 -48.74 -8.18 16.42
C ILE A 4 -50.11 -8.73 15.98
N ARG A 5 -51.10 -8.82 16.87
CA ARG A 5 -52.44 -9.33 16.55
C ARG A 5 -53.28 -8.37 15.68
N ARG A 6 -52.91 -7.09 15.57
CA ARG A 6 -53.66 -6.10 14.78
C ARG A 6 -53.30 -6.09 13.30
N LEU A 7 -52.11 -6.58 12.93
CA LEU A 7 -51.65 -6.67 11.54
C LEU A 7 -52.35 -7.76 10.73
N PHE A 8 -52.91 -8.78 11.39
CA PHE A 8 -53.54 -9.92 10.72
C PHE A 8 -55.05 -9.78 10.43
N LYS A 9 -55.70 -8.67 10.84
CA LYS A 9 -57.15 -8.48 10.65
C LYS A 9 -57.56 -7.65 9.42
N THR A 10 -56.61 -7.18 8.61
CA THR A 10 -56.89 -6.31 7.46
C THR A 10 -56.51 -6.94 6.11
N VAL A 11 -56.53 -8.27 6.01
CA VAL A 11 -56.26 -8.99 4.75
C VAL A 11 -57.42 -9.94 4.47
N THR A 12 -58.59 -9.37 4.20
CA THR A 12 -59.71 -10.09 3.58
C THR A 12 -60.19 -9.31 2.36
N LYS A 13 -59.33 -9.25 1.33
CA LYS A 13 -59.65 -9.04 -0.10
C LYS A 13 -58.36 -8.77 -0.91
N THR A 14 -57.49 -9.77 -1.08
CA THR A 14 -56.38 -9.67 -2.04
C THR A 14 -56.04 -11.04 -2.64
N THR A 15 -55.62 -11.03 -3.90
CA THR A 15 -55.39 -12.19 -4.77
C THR A 15 -54.19 -13.04 -4.34
N SER A 16 -54.20 -14.33 -4.71
CA SER A 16 -53.25 -15.39 -4.32
C SER A 16 -51.76 -15.01 -4.42
N SER A 17 -51.36 -14.14 -5.35
CA SER A 17 -49.99 -13.69 -5.55
C SER A 17 -49.48 -12.69 -4.50
N GLN A 18 -50.35 -11.90 -3.86
CA GLN A 18 -49.93 -10.95 -2.81
C GLN A 18 -49.75 -11.63 -1.45
N VAL A 19 -50.50 -12.72 -1.19
CA VAL A 19 -50.35 -13.52 0.03
C VAL A 19 -48.99 -14.24 0.05
N ALA A 20 -48.54 -14.75 -1.10
CA ALA A 20 -47.23 -15.41 -1.22
C ALA A 20 -46.06 -14.43 -0.92
N LEU A 21 -46.14 -13.19 -1.43
CA LEU A 21 -45.09 -12.19 -1.24
C LEU A 21 -45.00 -11.72 0.22
N VAL A 22 -46.15 -11.48 0.87
CA VAL A 22 -46.20 -11.11 2.30
C VAL A 22 -45.69 -12.25 3.19
N THR A 23 -45.98 -13.50 2.83
CA THR A 23 -45.50 -14.68 3.56
C THR A 23 -43.99 -14.83 3.43
N LEU A 24 -43.43 -14.65 2.22
CA LEU A 24 -41.99 -14.72 1.97
C LEU A 24 -41.21 -13.62 2.73
N LEU A 25 -41.70 -12.37 2.68
CA LEU A 25 -41.12 -11.25 3.43
C LEU A 25 -41.19 -11.48 4.94
N GLY A 26 -42.31 -12.02 5.44
CA GLY A 26 -42.46 -12.41 6.84
C GLY A 26 -41.44 -13.45 7.29
N THR A 27 -41.20 -14.49 6.47
CA THR A 27 -40.22 -15.54 6.77
C THR A 27 -38.79 -15.01 6.77
N ILE A 28 -38.43 -14.16 5.81
CA ILE A 28 -37.08 -13.55 5.74
C ILE A 28 -36.82 -12.67 6.96
N ILE A 29 -37.79 -11.86 7.36
CA ILE A 29 -37.65 -11.00 8.55
C ILE A 29 -37.50 -11.85 9.81
N LEU A 30 -38.30 -12.91 9.97
CA LEU A 30 -38.23 -13.79 11.13
C LEU A 30 -36.89 -14.56 11.21
N VAL A 31 -36.37 -15.06 10.08
CA VAL A 31 -35.07 -15.74 10.02
C VAL A 31 -33.93 -14.79 10.41
N ASN A 32 -33.94 -13.56 9.92
CA ASN A 32 -32.93 -12.56 10.27
C ASN A 32 -32.95 -12.20 11.76
N ILE A 33 -34.14 -12.07 12.36
CA ILE A 33 -34.27 -11.81 13.80
C ILE A 33 -33.73 -13.02 14.60
N LEU A 34 -34.07 -14.24 14.22
CA LEU A 34 -33.60 -15.45 14.90
C LEU A 34 -32.07 -15.64 14.78
N MET A 35 -31.48 -15.32 13.62
CA MET A 35 -30.02 -15.31 13.46
C MET A 35 -29.33 -14.24 14.30
N ALA A 36 -29.92 -13.05 14.41
CA ALA A 36 -29.40 -12.00 15.30
C ALA A 36 -29.43 -12.43 16.78
N PHE A 37 -30.48 -13.14 17.22
CA PHE A 37 -30.54 -13.72 18.56
C PHE A 37 -29.50 -14.84 18.77
N MET A 38 -29.19 -15.65 17.76
CA MET A 38 -28.11 -16.65 17.85
C MET A 38 -26.74 -15.99 18.03
N LEU A 39 -26.46 -14.91 17.30
CA LEU A 39 -25.19 -14.19 17.39
C LEU A 39 -24.94 -13.54 18.76
N HIS A 40 -26.00 -13.27 19.52
CA HIS A 40 -25.91 -12.66 20.86
C HIS A 40 -26.11 -13.64 22.01
N SER A 41 -26.43 -14.92 21.73
CA SER A 41 -26.62 -15.94 22.76
C SER A 41 -25.28 -16.52 23.22
N LYS A 42 -25.06 -16.57 24.54
CA LYS A 42 -23.90 -17.23 25.16
C LYS A 42 -24.17 -18.69 25.56
N SER A 43 -25.37 -19.21 25.29
CA SER A 43 -25.77 -20.58 25.64
C SER A 43 -25.85 -21.48 24.41
N SER A 44 -25.03 -22.52 24.39
CA SER A 44 -24.94 -23.52 23.32
C SER A 44 -26.28 -24.25 23.09
N GLU A 45 -27.06 -24.47 24.15
CA GLU A 45 -28.38 -25.12 24.06
C GLU A 45 -29.44 -24.20 23.43
N GLN A 46 -29.35 -22.88 23.68
CA GLN A 46 -30.23 -21.91 23.03
C GLN A 46 -29.89 -21.74 21.54
N ILE A 47 -28.60 -21.76 21.18
CA ILE A 47 -28.17 -21.69 19.78
C ILE A 47 -28.71 -22.90 18.99
N LEU A 48 -28.62 -24.11 19.55
CA LEU A 48 -29.15 -25.32 18.91
C LEU A 48 -30.67 -25.25 18.70
N LYS A 49 -31.44 -24.81 19.71
CA LYS A 49 -32.91 -24.65 19.58
C LYS A 49 -33.30 -23.59 18.54
N LEU A 50 -32.56 -22.49 18.46
CA LEU A 50 -32.79 -21.44 17.47
C LEU A 50 -32.41 -21.90 16.05
N SER A 51 -31.33 -22.67 15.91
CA SER A 51 -30.91 -23.29 14.65
C SER A 51 -31.98 -24.23 14.09
N ASP A 52 -32.55 -25.09 14.93
CA ASP A 52 -33.66 -25.98 14.52
C ASP A 52 -34.91 -25.20 14.11
N LEU A 53 -35.20 -24.08 14.81
CA LEU A 53 -36.34 -23.22 14.49
C LEU A 53 -36.18 -22.54 13.11
N VAL A 54 -34.97 -22.06 12.81
CA VAL A 54 -34.63 -21.45 11.52
C VAL A 54 -34.70 -22.50 10.40
N SER A 55 -34.12 -23.69 10.62
CA SER A 55 -34.17 -24.80 9.66
C SER A 55 -35.62 -25.23 9.36
N THR A 56 -36.49 -25.25 10.37
CA THR A 56 -37.91 -25.60 10.19
C THR A 56 -38.65 -24.55 9.35
N HIS A 57 -38.41 -23.26 9.58
CA HIS A 57 -39.06 -22.18 8.82
C HIS A 57 -38.56 -22.06 7.38
N LEU A 58 -37.29 -22.39 7.14
CA LEU A 58 -36.74 -22.44 5.78
C LEU A 58 -37.28 -23.65 4.99
N ARG A 59 -37.64 -24.75 5.66
CA ARG A 59 -38.23 -25.94 5.00
C ARG A 59 -39.71 -25.77 4.67
N THR A 60 -40.48 -25.00 5.46
CA THR A 60 -41.91 -24.76 5.20
C THR A 60 -42.15 -23.67 4.14
N ALA A 61 -41.16 -22.83 3.86
CA ALA A 61 -41.16 -21.94 2.71
C ALA A 61 -40.58 -22.69 1.49
N GLU A 62 -41.43 -23.33 0.68
CA GLU A 62 -41.02 -23.99 -0.58
C GLU A 62 -40.33 -23.00 -1.52
N LEU A 63 -39.00 -22.87 -1.40
CA LEU A 63 -38.12 -22.18 -2.33
C LEU A 63 -37.51 -23.23 -3.27
N THR A 64 -37.90 -23.19 -4.55
CA THR A 64 -37.38 -24.03 -5.64
C THR A 64 -35.86 -23.86 -5.86
N PRO A 65 -35.18 -24.85 -6.48
CA PRO A 65 -33.86 -25.29 -6.05
C PRO A 65 -32.73 -24.58 -6.81
N ASN A 66 -31.92 -23.78 -6.13
CA ASN A 66 -30.57 -23.43 -6.59
C ASN A 66 -29.70 -22.92 -5.43
N ILE A 67 -29.75 -23.61 -4.29
CA ILE A 67 -28.79 -23.42 -3.20
C ILE A 67 -28.42 -24.80 -2.66
N SER A 68 -27.21 -25.25 -2.97
CA SER A 68 -26.58 -26.42 -2.37
C SER A 68 -26.32 -26.13 -0.90
N LEU A 69 -27.18 -26.63 -0.01
CA LEU A 69 -27.00 -26.51 1.44
C LEU A 69 -25.90 -27.46 1.91
N VAL A 70 -24.92 -26.89 2.62
CA VAL A 70 -23.85 -27.59 3.35
C VAL A 70 -24.47 -28.46 4.44
N ASN A 71 -24.22 -29.76 4.38
CA ASN A 71 -24.56 -30.70 5.46
C ASN A 71 -23.63 -30.46 6.66
N LEU A 72 -24.15 -29.87 7.74
CA LEU A 72 -23.52 -29.87 9.06
C LEU A 72 -23.93 -31.15 9.80
N SER A 73 -23.06 -32.16 9.79
CA SER A 73 -23.18 -33.31 10.71
C SER A 73 -22.41 -33.01 12.00
N ILE A 74 -23.13 -32.76 13.09
CA ILE A 74 -22.57 -32.69 14.44
C ILE A 74 -22.60 -34.10 15.03
N THR A 75 -21.45 -34.76 15.10
CA THR A 75 -21.30 -36.06 15.77
C THR A 75 -21.16 -35.85 17.28
N ARG A 76 -22.05 -36.49 18.06
CA ARG A 76 -21.99 -36.55 19.53
C ARG A 76 -20.69 -37.22 19.98
N GLN A 77 -19.87 -36.54 20.78
CA GLN A 77 -18.85 -37.19 21.61
C GLN A 77 -19.41 -37.51 23.00
N SER A 78 -19.40 -38.79 23.35
CA SER A 78 -19.69 -39.31 24.69
C SER A 78 -18.42 -39.32 25.57
N GLN A 79 -18.61 -38.84 26.80
CA GLN A 79 -17.81 -38.97 28.03
C GLN A 79 -16.62 -39.96 28.06
N ILE A 80 -15.43 -39.49 28.47
CA ILE A 80 -14.48 -40.18 29.38
C ILE A 80 -13.75 -39.11 30.24
N SER A 81 -13.54 -39.41 31.52
CA SER A 81 -12.97 -38.56 32.58
C SER A 81 -11.41 -38.61 32.64
N PRO A 82 -10.74 -37.81 33.51
CA PRO A 82 -9.33 -37.45 33.36
C PRO A 82 -8.37 -38.29 34.22
N ALA A 83 -7.24 -38.73 33.64
CA ALA A 83 -6.01 -39.05 34.38
C ALA A 83 -4.79 -39.23 33.45
N ASP A 84 -3.64 -38.79 33.97
CA ASP A 84 -2.25 -39.13 33.63
C ASP A 84 -1.53 -38.59 32.38
N ARG A 85 -0.77 -37.52 32.65
CA ARG A 85 0.69 -37.43 32.61
C ARG A 85 1.46 -37.86 31.33
N SER A 86 2.09 -36.83 30.77
CA SER A 86 3.48 -36.78 30.28
C SER A 86 3.92 -37.81 29.25
N THR A 87 4.01 -37.38 27.99
CA THR A 87 5.18 -37.70 27.14
C THR A 87 5.43 -36.53 26.17
N HIS A 88 6.62 -35.95 26.25
CA HIS A 88 7.14 -35.00 25.28
C HIS A 88 7.37 -35.72 23.95
N ALA A 89 6.53 -35.46 22.95
CA ALA A 89 6.83 -35.76 21.56
C ALA A 89 7.29 -34.46 20.86
N LYS A 90 8.60 -34.36 20.62
CA LYS A 90 9.20 -33.35 19.73
C LYS A 90 8.68 -33.57 18.32
N VAL A 91 7.75 -32.74 17.86
CA VAL A 91 7.37 -32.69 16.45
C VAL A 91 8.45 -31.90 15.70
N ARG A 92 9.34 -32.63 15.03
CA ARG A 92 10.33 -32.08 14.11
C ARG A 92 9.61 -31.73 12.80
N VAL A 93 9.22 -30.46 12.65
CA VAL A 93 8.65 -29.94 11.42
C VAL A 93 9.77 -29.84 10.37
N ASN A 94 9.71 -30.68 9.33
CA ASN A 94 10.56 -30.53 8.15
C ASN A 94 10.16 -29.26 7.38
N ARG A 95 10.86 -28.15 7.64
CA ARG A 95 10.79 -26.91 6.86
C ARG A 95 11.84 -26.94 5.74
N THR A 96 11.45 -27.37 4.54
CA THR A 96 12.13 -26.99 3.29
C THR A 96 11.25 -27.36 2.10
N ARG A 97 10.37 -26.45 1.67
CA ARG A 97 9.57 -26.68 0.44
C ARG A 97 9.13 -25.42 -0.30
N VAL A 98 9.84 -24.31 -0.10
CA VAL A 98 9.58 -23.04 -0.83
C VAL A 98 10.47 -22.91 -2.08
N LEU A 99 11.56 -23.69 -2.18
CA LEU A 99 12.47 -23.70 -3.36
C LEU A 99 12.52 -25.06 -4.08
N GLN A 100 11.66 -26.02 -3.73
CA GLN A 100 11.60 -27.34 -4.34
C GLN A 100 10.21 -27.69 -4.88
N ARG A 101 9.62 -26.83 -5.71
CA ARG A 101 8.72 -27.35 -6.77
C ARG A 101 9.60 -27.85 -7.92
N ARG A 102 10.19 -29.02 -7.70
CA ARG A 102 10.51 -29.95 -8.79
C ARG A 102 9.18 -30.45 -9.30
N ASP A 103 8.78 -30.00 -10.49
CA ASP A 103 8.11 -30.78 -11.54
C ASP A 103 7.82 -29.84 -12.73
N ASN A 104 8.92 -29.56 -13.44
CA ASN A 104 9.08 -29.11 -14.84
C ASN A 104 10.46 -28.43 -15.08
N ALA A 105 11.29 -28.31 -14.05
CA ALA A 105 12.67 -27.80 -14.13
C ALA A 105 13.68 -28.86 -14.70
N SER A 106 13.33 -29.56 -15.78
CA SER A 106 14.29 -30.41 -16.53
C SER A 106 14.96 -29.68 -17.70
N ARG A 107 14.91 -28.35 -17.71
CA ARG A 107 15.91 -27.52 -18.39
C ARG A 107 16.60 -26.72 -17.30
N MET A 108 17.77 -27.18 -16.86
CA MET A 108 18.75 -26.29 -16.23
C MET A 108 18.93 -25.13 -17.20
N SER A 109 18.37 -23.96 -16.85
CA SER A 109 18.78 -22.71 -17.50
C SER A 109 20.28 -22.61 -17.24
N GLU A 110 21.07 -22.52 -18.30
CA GLU A 110 22.46 -22.11 -18.18
C GLU A 110 22.52 -20.82 -17.36
N ARG A 111 23.54 -20.68 -16.51
CA ARG A 111 23.77 -19.47 -15.72
C ARG A 111 23.79 -18.27 -16.67
N VAL A 112 23.12 -17.18 -16.31
CA VAL A 112 23.26 -15.91 -17.04
C VAL A 112 24.70 -15.43 -16.90
N ASP A 113 25.45 -15.41 -18.00
CA ASP A 113 26.89 -15.16 -18.00
C ASP A 113 27.30 -13.88 -18.76
N ILE A 114 26.32 -13.05 -19.12
CA ILE A 114 26.59 -11.75 -19.77
C ILE A 114 26.78 -10.64 -18.74
N THR A 115 27.56 -9.63 -19.12
CA THR A 115 27.76 -8.39 -18.36
C THR A 115 26.59 -7.42 -18.51
N VAL A 116 26.50 -6.44 -17.61
CA VAL A 116 25.52 -5.35 -17.73
C VAL A 116 25.73 -4.51 -19.00
N GLU A 117 26.97 -4.33 -19.45
CA GLU A 117 27.30 -3.63 -20.70
C GLU A 117 26.75 -4.37 -21.93
N GLU A 118 26.96 -5.69 -22.00
CA GLU A 118 26.40 -6.53 -23.07
C GLU A 118 24.88 -6.54 -23.04
N PHE A 119 24.27 -6.61 -21.85
CA PHE A 119 22.82 -6.50 -21.68
C PHE A 119 22.29 -5.19 -22.27
N ARG A 120 22.92 -4.05 -21.93
CA ARG A 120 22.56 -2.72 -22.45
C ARG A 120 22.78 -2.60 -23.95
N ALA A 121 23.77 -3.30 -24.51
CA ALA A 121 24.01 -3.40 -25.96
C ALA A 121 23.01 -4.33 -26.68
N GLY A 122 22.11 -5.01 -25.96
CA GLY A 122 21.05 -5.82 -26.54
C GLY A 122 21.34 -7.33 -26.58
N ALA A 123 22.40 -7.81 -25.94
CA ALA A 123 22.70 -9.24 -25.88
C ALA A 123 21.58 -10.03 -25.19
N LYS A 124 21.27 -11.24 -25.67
CA LYS A 124 20.34 -12.13 -24.98
C LYS A 124 20.94 -12.58 -23.65
N THR A 125 20.09 -12.64 -22.62
CA THR A 125 20.51 -13.01 -21.27
C THR A 125 20.66 -14.51 -21.08
N GLY A 126 19.97 -15.32 -21.87
CA GLY A 126 19.79 -16.75 -21.64
C GLY A 126 18.69 -17.08 -20.62
N ASN A 127 18.17 -16.07 -19.90
CA ASN A 127 17.04 -16.24 -18.99
C ASN A 127 15.71 -16.06 -19.77
N PRO A 128 14.88 -17.12 -19.89
CA PRO A 128 13.62 -17.04 -20.63
C PRO A 128 12.60 -16.07 -20.02
N LEU A 129 12.70 -15.76 -18.72
CA LEU A 129 11.81 -14.78 -18.07
C LEU A 129 12.09 -13.34 -18.53
N ILE A 130 13.28 -13.09 -19.09
CA ILE A 130 13.70 -11.81 -19.66
C ILE A 130 13.59 -11.85 -21.19
N ASP A 131 14.23 -12.84 -21.82
CA ASP A 131 14.39 -12.87 -23.27
C ASP A 131 13.10 -13.19 -24.04
N ASN A 132 12.14 -13.88 -23.41
CA ASN A 132 10.85 -14.22 -24.02
C ASN A 132 9.70 -13.38 -23.47
N TYR A 133 9.99 -12.33 -22.69
CA TYR A 133 8.95 -11.45 -22.17
C TYR A 133 8.11 -10.85 -23.31
N GLY A 134 6.79 -10.79 -23.13
CA GLY A 134 5.82 -10.42 -24.16
C GLY A 134 5.27 -11.61 -24.97
N HIS A 135 5.87 -12.80 -24.83
CA HIS A 135 5.37 -14.06 -25.41
C HIS A 135 4.83 -15.03 -24.34
N ASN A 136 4.40 -14.50 -23.19
CA ASN A 136 3.87 -15.29 -22.10
C ASN A 136 2.58 -16.04 -22.49
N ASN A 137 2.36 -17.20 -21.86
CA ASN A 137 1.09 -17.89 -21.97
C ASN A 137 -0.01 -17.10 -21.24
N GLY A 138 -0.88 -16.45 -22.01
CA GLY A 138 -2.03 -15.68 -21.52
C GLY A 138 -3.04 -16.45 -20.67
N SER A 139 -2.86 -17.75 -20.43
CA SER A 139 -3.73 -18.57 -19.56
C SER A 139 -3.21 -18.76 -18.13
N GLU A 140 -1.99 -18.33 -17.82
CA GLU A 140 -1.44 -18.45 -16.46
C GLU A 140 -2.17 -17.58 -15.43
N ARG A 141 -2.13 -18.03 -14.15
CA ARG A 141 -2.78 -17.34 -13.04
C ARG A 141 -2.21 -15.93 -12.90
N GLY A 142 -3.09 -14.94 -12.85
CA GLY A 142 -2.74 -13.53 -12.67
C GLY A 142 -2.06 -12.84 -13.85
N GLU A 143 -1.89 -13.52 -15.00
CA GLU A 143 -1.43 -12.90 -16.25
C GLU A 143 -2.38 -11.75 -16.67
N MET A 144 -1.82 -10.71 -17.28
CA MET A 144 -2.53 -9.44 -17.58
C MET A 144 -3.17 -8.81 -16.34
N GLY A 145 -2.56 -8.99 -15.17
CA GLY A 145 -3.05 -8.44 -13.90
C GLY A 145 -4.38 -9.01 -13.43
N ARG A 146 -4.85 -10.15 -13.96
CA ARG A 146 -6.12 -10.76 -13.54
C ARG A 146 -6.09 -11.20 -12.08
N ARG A 147 -7.27 -11.31 -11.45
CA ARG A 147 -7.34 -11.82 -10.07
C ARG A 147 -6.94 -13.30 -10.03
N VAL A 148 -6.16 -13.68 -9.03
CA VAL A 148 -5.92 -15.08 -8.71
C VAL A 148 -7.14 -15.63 -8.00
N ILE A 149 -7.67 -16.74 -8.50
CA ILE A 149 -8.77 -17.48 -7.86
C ILE A 149 -8.14 -18.69 -7.18
N LEU A 150 -8.26 -18.74 -5.86
CA LEU A 150 -7.77 -19.84 -5.03
C LEU A 150 -8.89 -20.86 -4.79
N THR A 151 -8.53 -22.12 -4.57
CA THR A 151 -9.45 -23.13 -4.06
C THR A 151 -9.73 -22.89 -2.56
N PRO A 152 -10.82 -23.42 -1.98
CA PRO A 152 -11.10 -23.28 -0.55
C PRO A 152 -9.95 -23.77 0.36
N GLU A 153 -9.21 -24.80 -0.05
CA GLU A 153 -8.04 -25.28 0.68
C GLU A 153 -6.84 -24.33 0.56
N GLU A 154 -6.63 -23.72 -0.62
CA GLU A 154 -5.62 -22.68 -0.82
C GLU A 154 -5.97 -21.43 -0.01
N GLU A 155 -7.24 -21.05 0.07
CA GLU A 155 -7.72 -19.92 0.89
C GLU A 155 -7.46 -20.15 2.38
N GLU A 156 -7.72 -21.35 2.90
CA GLU A 156 -7.43 -21.66 4.30
C GLU A 156 -5.93 -21.53 4.61
N ARG A 157 -5.08 -22.06 3.74
CA ARG A 157 -3.61 -21.92 3.88
C ARG A 157 -3.12 -20.49 3.69
N ALA A 158 -3.86 -19.65 2.97
CA ALA A 158 -3.51 -18.25 2.74
C ALA A 158 -3.79 -17.37 3.97
N LYS A 159 -4.62 -17.81 4.93
CA LYS A 159 -4.93 -17.03 6.15
C LYS A 159 -3.68 -16.73 6.98
N ASP A 160 -2.87 -17.75 7.25
CA ASP A 160 -1.60 -17.59 8.00
C ASP A 160 -0.64 -16.64 7.28
N ALA A 161 -0.59 -16.70 5.95
CA ALA A 161 0.22 -15.81 5.14
C ALA A 161 -0.29 -14.36 5.20
N MET A 162 -1.60 -14.17 5.11
CA MET A 162 -2.24 -12.85 5.23
C MET A 162 -2.00 -12.23 6.59
N GLU A 163 -2.10 -13.00 7.68
CA GLU A 163 -1.83 -12.50 9.04
C GLU A 163 -0.38 -12.07 9.21
N LYS A 164 0.57 -12.84 8.65
CA LYS A 164 2.00 -12.56 8.82
C LYS A 164 2.53 -11.46 7.90
N PHE A 165 2.11 -11.45 6.64
CA PHE A 165 2.71 -10.60 5.59
C PHE A 165 1.76 -9.51 5.08
N ASN A 166 0.52 -9.46 5.57
CA ASN A 166 -0.55 -8.59 5.05
C ASN A 166 -0.73 -8.70 3.52
N VAL A 167 -0.40 -9.87 2.97
CA VAL A 167 -0.52 -10.21 1.54
C VAL A 167 -0.69 -11.70 1.39
N ASN A 168 -1.38 -12.10 0.34
CA ASN A 168 -1.57 -13.49 0.01
C ASN A 168 -0.34 -14.03 -0.73
N THR A 169 0.61 -14.58 0.03
CA THR A 169 1.85 -15.10 -0.55
C THR A 169 1.62 -16.32 -1.45
N LEU A 170 0.58 -17.12 -1.21
CA LEU A 170 0.19 -18.22 -2.09
C LEU A 170 -0.32 -17.71 -3.44
N ALA A 171 -1.16 -16.69 -3.44
CA ALA A 171 -1.58 -16.03 -4.67
C ALA A 171 -0.38 -15.40 -5.38
N SER A 172 0.53 -14.75 -4.65
CA SER A 172 1.77 -14.23 -5.24
C SER A 172 2.61 -15.35 -5.87
N ASP A 173 2.86 -16.47 -5.20
CA ASP A 173 3.68 -17.55 -5.73
C ASP A 173 3.06 -18.26 -6.94
N ALA A 174 1.74 -18.18 -7.08
CA ALA A 174 1.02 -18.71 -8.24
C ALA A 174 1.13 -17.79 -9.48
N VAL A 175 1.54 -16.53 -9.31
CA VAL A 175 1.65 -15.56 -10.40
C VAL A 175 3.08 -15.55 -10.96
N PRO A 176 3.25 -15.67 -12.30
CA PRO A 176 4.56 -15.62 -12.93
C PRO A 176 5.37 -14.37 -12.54
N LEU A 177 6.67 -14.53 -12.34
CA LEU A 177 7.57 -13.40 -12.01
C LEU A 177 7.66 -12.39 -13.16
N ASN A 178 7.47 -12.84 -14.40
CA ASN A 178 7.50 -12.03 -15.60
C ASN A 178 6.09 -11.76 -16.16
N ARG A 179 5.02 -11.83 -15.33
CA ARG A 179 3.64 -11.62 -15.81
C ARG A 179 3.49 -10.29 -16.55
N MET A 180 2.64 -10.29 -17.58
CA MET A 180 2.16 -9.05 -18.20
C MET A 180 1.13 -8.36 -17.29
N VAL A 181 1.01 -7.04 -17.43
CA VAL A 181 0.02 -6.19 -16.73
C VAL A 181 -0.70 -5.36 -17.79
N PRO A 182 -1.94 -4.93 -17.55
CA PRO A 182 -2.65 -4.08 -18.52
C PRO A 182 -1.92 -2.75 -18.70
N ASP A 183 -2.00 -2.16 -19.90
CA ASP A 183 -1.58 -0.78 -20.11
C ASP A 183 -2.55 0.16 -19.38
N SER A 184 -2.08 0.73 -18.26
CA SER A 184 -2.88 1.58 -17.38
C SER A 184 -2.61 3.07 -17.57
N ARG A 185 -1.85 3.42 -18.62
CA ARG A 185 -1.56 4.82 -18.95
C ARG A 185 -2.86 5.53 -19.29
N ILE A 186 -2.93 6.82 -18.94
CA ILE A 186 -4.05 7.64 -19.37
C ILE A 186 -4.06 7.75 -20.90
N ARG A 187 -5.24 8.00 -21.46
CA ARG A 187 -5.47 8.03 -22.90
C ARG A 187 -4.47 8.97 -23.60
N ASP A 188 -4.00 8.56 -24.78
CA ASP A 188 -3.10 9.30 -25.66
C ASP A 188 -1.67 9.48 -25.12
N CYS A 189 -1.29 8.84 -24.00
CA CYS A 189 0.12 8.75 -23.57
C CYS A 189 0.95 7.88 -24.54
N ASP A 190 0.35 6.87 -25.15
CA ASP A 190 0.94 5.99 -26.18
C ASP A 190 1.38 6.74 -27.45
N LYS A 191 0.85 7.95 -27.65
CA LYS A 191 1.19 8.86 -28.75
C LYS A 191 2.39 9.75 -28.43
N LEU A 192 2.83 9.80 -27.17
CA LEU A 192 4.05 10.51 -26.82
C LEU A 192 5.26 9.70 -27.29
N ARG A 193 6.34 10.40 -27.59
CA ARG A 193 7.60 9.82 -28.03
C ARG A 193 8.70 10.36 -27.14
N TYR A 194 9.45 9.44 -26.54
CA TYR A 194 10.58 9.76 -25.68
C TYR A 194 11.85 9.36 -26.42
N THR A 195 12.69 10.34 -26.77
CA THR A 195 14.00 10.08 -27.36
C THR A 195 14.89 9.55 -26.25
N THR A 196 15.07 8.23 -26.23
CA THR A 196 15.78 7.60 -25.13
C THR A 196 17.24 8.05 -25.14
N ASP A 197 17.98 8.02 -26.25
CA ASP A 197 19.44 8.26 -26.28
C ASP A 197 19.99 9.43 -25.43
N ASP A 198 19.25 10.53 -25.28
CA ASP A 198 19.64 11.71 -24.50
C ASP A 198 19.22 11.70 -23.02
N LEU A 199 18.42 10.71 -22.58
CA LEU A 199 17.93 10.61 -21.20
C LEU A 199 19.00 10.02 -20.26
N PRO A 200 19.13 10.53 -19.02
CA PRO A 200 20.12 10.06 -18.06
C PRO A 200 19.88 8.60 -17.64
N THR A 201 20.95 7.90 -17.26
CA THR A 201 20.85 6.54 -16.72
C THR A 201 20.34 6.53 -15.27
N ALA A 202 19.60 5.49 -14.88
CA ALA A 202 18.94 5.38 -13.58
C ALA A 202 19.50 4.22 -12.73
N SER A 203 19.85 4.50 -11.48
CA SER A 203 20.01 3.47 -10.44
C SER A 203 18.69 3.31 -9.70
N ILE A 204 18.10 2.12 -9.77
CA ILE A 204 16.85 1.80 -9.07
C ILE A 204 17.19 1.22 -7.69
N ILE A 205 16.68 1.84 -6.63
CA ILE A 205 16.97 1.47 -5.23
C ILE A 205 15.70 0.89 -4.60
N ILE A 206 15.78 -0.38 -4.21
CA ILE A 206 14.68 -1.16 -3.63
C ILE A 206 15.10 -1.60 -2.22
N PRO A 207 14.80 -0.81 -1.18
CA PRO A 207 14.88 -1.27 0.20
C PRO A 207 13.87 -2.40 0.44
N PHE A 208 14.27 -3.42 1.20
CA PHE A 208 13.37 -4.48 1.64
C PHE A 208 13.73 -4.98 3.04
N TYR A 209 12.71 -5.43 3.77
CA TYR A 209 12.84 -6.09 5.06
C TYR A 209 11.75 -7.17 5.14
N ASP A 210 12.17 -8.44 5.20
CA ASP A 210 11.26 -9.60 5.25
C ASP A 210 10.19 -9.61 4.14
N GLU A 211 10.53 -9.07 2.97
CA GLU A 211 9.65 -9.11 1.81
C GLU A 211 9.51 -10.54 1.29
N TRP A 212 8.30 -10.92 0.86
CA TRP A 212 8.12 -12.25 0.29
C TRP A 212 8.85 -12.38 -1.06
N PRO A 213 9.67 -13.43 -1.30
CA PRO A 213 10.56 -13.49 -2.45
C PRO A 213 9.89 -13.31 -3.82
N SER A 214 8.68 -13.84 -4.03
CA SER A 214 7.99 -13.68 -5.32
C SER A 214 7.53 -12.24 -5.59
N LEU A 215 7.26 -11.44 -4.56
CA LEU A 215 6.95 -10.01 -4.71
C LEU A 215 8.20 -9.20 -5.06
N LEU A 216 9.29 -9.44 -4.33
CA LEU A 216 10.57 -8.80 -4.56
C LEU A 216 11.09 -9.07 -5.97
N LEU A 217 11.14 -10.36 -6.37
CA LEU A 217 11.64 -10.75 -7.68
C LEU A 217 10.71 -10.28 -8.81
N ARG A 218 9.38 -10.29 -8.63
CA ARG A 218 8.45 -9.75 -9.64
C ARG A 218 8.67 -8.26 -9.86
N THR A 219 9.02 -7.50 -8.81
CA THR A 219 9.42 -6.10 -8.93
C THR A 219 10.65 -5.95 -9.83
N VAL A 220 11.69 -6.74 -9.58
CA VAL A 220 12.93 -6.73 -10.38
C VAL A 220 12.68 -7.11 -11.83
N TYR A 221 11.97 -8.22 -12.09
CA TYR A 221 11.64 -8.64 -13.46
C TYR A 221 10.76 -7.61 -14.17
N SER A 222 9.81 -7.00 -13.48
CA SER A 222 8.95 -5.97 -14.07
C SER A 222 9.77 -4.77 -14.56
N ILE A 223 10.75 -4.31 -13.77
CA ILE A 223 11.67 -3.23 -14.16
C ILE A 223 12.51 -3.64 -15.37
N ILE A 224 13.18 -4.80 -15.32
CA ILE A 224 14.07 -5.26 -16.40
C ILE A 224 13.31 -5.40 -17.73
N ASN A 225 12.09 -5.95 -17.67
CA ASN A 225 11.33 -6.33 -18.86
C ASN A 225 10.59 -5.17 -19.52
N ARG A 226 10.34 -4.07 -18.80
CA ARG A 226 9.56 -2.91 -19.28
C ARG A 226 10.34 -1.61 -19.35
N THR A 227 11.67 -1.69 -19.26
CA THR A 227 12.54 -0.51 -19.33
C THR A 227 13.53 -0.68 -20.48
N PRO A 228 13.75 0.35 -21.32
CA PRO A 228 14.83 0.33 -22.30
C PRO A 228 16.15 -0.01 -21.62
N ARG A 229 16.83 -1.07 -22.07
CA ARG A 229 17.97 -1.65 -21.34
C ARG A 229 19.06 -0.63 -21.00
N ARG A 230 19.35 0.30 -21.93
CA ARG A 230 20.37 1.35 -21.74
C ARG A 230 20.04 2.35 -20.62
N LEU A 231 18.77 2.48 -20.21
CA LEU A 231 18.36 3.36 -19.12
C LEU A 231 18.63 2.76 -17.75
N VAL A 232 18.63 1.44 -17.64
CA VAL A 232 18.88 0.76 -16.37
C VAL A 232 20.37 0.73 -16.13
N HIS A 233 20.85 1.60 -15.23
CA HIS A 233 22.22 1.53 -14.77
C HIS A 233 22.40 0.29 -13.89
N GLU A 234 21.64 0.20 -12.81
CA GLU A 234 21.70 -0.93 -11.89
C GLU A 234 20.42 -0.97 -11.06
N ILE A 235 20.14 -2.13 -10.47
CA ILE A 235 19.09 -2.34 -9.49
C ILE A 235 19.77 -2.73 -8.18
N LEU A 236 19.67 -1.86 -7.18
CA LEU A 236 20.21 -2.07 -5.83
C LEU A 236 19.11 -2.61 -4.93
N LEU A 237 19.20 -3.89 -4.58
CA LEU A 237 18.36 -4.53 -3.58
C LEU A 237 18.99 -4.31 -2.20
N VAL A 238 18.44 -3.40 -1.41
CA VAL A 238 19.00 -3.02 -0.10
C VAL A 238 18.26 -3.76 1.00
N ASP A 239 18.89 -4.80 1.54
CA ASP A 239 18.36 -5.57 2.65
C ASP A 239 18.57 -4.84 3.98
N ASP A 240 17.49 -4.45 4.63
CA ASP A 240 17.50 -3.79 5.94
C ASP A 240 17.51 -4.79 7.10
N ALA A 241 18.43 -5.75 7.04
CA ALA A 241 18.62 -6.84 8.00
C ALA A 241 17.40 -7.79 8.12
N SER A 242 16.93 -8.31 6.99
CA SER A 242 15.86 -9.32 6.93
C SER A 242 16.21 -10.58 7.74
N THR A 243 15.17 -11.18 8.32
CA THR A 243 15.21 -12.39 9.14
C THR A 243 14.76 -13.65 8.40
N LEU A 244 14.10 -13.53 7.25
CA LEU A 244 13.70 -14.68 6.45
C LEU A 244 14.90 -15.37 5.78
N ASP A 245 15.11 -16.66 6.07
CA ASP A 245 16.19 -17.48 5.49
C ASP A 245 16.24 -17.42 3.95
N GLN A 246 15.08 -17.35 3.29
CA GLN A 246 14.98 -17.29 1.82
C GLN A 246 15.58 -16.02 1.22
N LEU A 247 15.75 -14.96 2.01
CA LEU A 247 16.30 -13.69 1.57
C LEU A 247 17.82 -13.61 1.73
N HIS A 248 18.48 -14.64 2.29
CA HIS A 248 19.93 -14.67 2.48
C HIS A 248 20.62 -15.38 1.31
N GLU A 249 21.34 -16.49 1.55
CA GLU A 249 22.04 -17.27 0.52
C GLU A 249 21.13 -17.63 -0.67
N PRO A 250 19.87 -18.09 -0.49
CA PRO A 250 19.05 -18.47 -1.63
C PRO A 250 18.71 -17.32 -2.58
N LEU A 251 18.54 -16.09 -2.05
CA LEU A 251 18.33 -14.90 -2.88
C LEU A 251 19.61 -14.48 -3.58
N GLU A 252 20.75 -14.57 -2.90
CA GLU A 252 22.07 -14.27 -3.48
C GLU A 252 22.40 -15.21 -4.63
N ASP A 253 22.18 -16.50 -4.44
CA ASP A 253 22.30 -17.51 -5.49
C ASP A 253 21.35 -17.20 -6.64
N TYR A 254 20.08 -16.93 -6.36
CA TYR A 254 19.10 -16.62 -7.39
C TYR A 254 19.53 -15.41 -8.22
N VAL A 255 19.93 -14.31 -7.58
CA VAL A 255 20.36 -13.08 -8.26
C VAL A 255 21.60 -13.33 -9.12
N THR A 256 22.58 -14.05 -8.59
CA THR A 256 23.86 -14.34 -9.25
C THR A 256 23.69 -15.24 -10.49
N HIS A 257 22.68 -16.10 -10.51
CA HIS A 257 22.48 -17.06 -11.59
C HIS A 257 21.48 -16.60 -12.66
N ASN A 258 20.56 -15.69 -12.33
CA ASN A 258 19.41 -15.35 -13.19
C ASN A 258 19.47 -13.94 -13.81
N PHE A 259 20.44 -13.09 -13.43
CA PHE A 259 20.56 -11.73 -13.97
C PHE A 259 21.96 -11.46 -14.52
N PRO A 260 22.10 -10.56 -15.52
CA PRO A 260 23.39 -10.09 -16.00
C PRO A 260 24.31 -9.61 -14.87
N GLN A 261 25.60 -9.91 -14.99
CA GLN A 261 26.59 -9.60 -13.97
C GLN A 261 26.64 -8.10 -13.72
N GLY A 262 26.42 -7.70 -12.46
CA GLY A 262 26.41 -6.29 -12.03
C GLY A 262 25.11 -5.53 -12.29
N LEU A 263 24.11 -6.10 -12.98
CA LEU A 263 22.83 -5.43 -13.21
C LEU A 263 21.99 -5.36 -11.92
N VAL A 264 21.93 -6.45 -11.15
CA VAL A 264 21.23 -6.53 -9.87
C VAL A 264 22.26 -6.78 -8.78
N ARG A 265 22.35 -5.88 -7.80
CA ARG A 265 23.31 -5.96 -6.69
C ARG A 265 22.57 -6.00 -5.36
N LEU A 266 22.92 -6.96 -4.51
CA LEU A 266 22.47 -7.03 -3.13
C LEU A 266 23.38 -6.17 -2.24
N VAL A 267 22.78 -5.30 -1.44
CA VAL A 267 23.45 -4.48 -0.43
C VAL A 267 22.87 -4.84 0.92
N ARG A 268 23.70 -5.34 1.85
CA ARG A 268 23.22 -5.85 3.14
C ARG A 268 23.55 -4.89 4.28
N ASN A 269 22.54 -4.50 5.05
CA ASN A 269 22.74 -3.85 6.34
C ASN A 269 22.94 -4.92 7.42
N SER A 270 23.87 -4.69 8.35
CA SER A 270 24.10 -5.57 9.49
C SER A 270 23.05 -5.44 10.59
N GLU A 271 22.32 -4.32 10.61
CA GLU A 271 21.28 -4.01 11.59
C GLU A 271 20.09 -3.34 10.91
N ARG A 272 18.91 -3.49 11.51
CA ARG A 272 17.67 -2.91 11.00
C ARG A 272 17.67 -1.40 11.28
N GLY A 273 17.85 -0.61 10.23
CA GLY A 273 17.93 0.84 10.30
C GLY A 273 16.61 1.55 9.99
N GLY A 274 15.71 0.90 9.25
CA GLY A 274 14.50 1.47 8.70
C GLY A 274 14.66 1.98 7.26
N LEU A 275 13.52 2.36 6.68
CA LEU A 275 13.38 2.73 5.27
C LEU A 275 14.34 3.85 4.84
N THR A 276 14.43 4.92 5.61
CA THR A 276 15.29 6.09 5.29
C THR A 276 16.76 5.69 5.25
N LYS A 277 17.25 4.93 6.22
CA LYS A 277 18.64 4.46 6.28
C LYS A 277 18.97 3.49 5.14
N ALA A 278 18.06 2.57 4.83
CA ALA A 278 18.22 1.66 3.68
C ALA A 278 18.27 2.44 2.35
N ARG A 279 17.39 3.43 2.15
CA ARG A 279 17.42 4.32 0.97
C ARG A 279 18.72 5.12 0.89
N MET A 280 19.20 5.65 2.02
CA MET A 280 20.47 6.36 2.09
C MET A 280 21.65 5.45 1.73
N ARG A 281 21.69 4.23 2.27
CA ARG A 281 22.71 3.24 1.91
C ARG A 281 22.71 2.93 0.42
N GLY A 282 21.53 2.68 -0.17
CA GLY A 282 21.40 2.48 -1.61
C GLY A 282 21.85 3.69 -2.43
N SER A 283 21.50 4.90 -2.00
CA SER A 283 21.91 6.13 -2.69
C SER A 283 23.42 6.37 -2.70
N ALA A 284 24.12 5.94 -1.64
CA ALA A 284 25.57 6.03 -1.55
C ALA A 284 26.29 5.03 -2.47
N GLU A 285 25.67 3.88 -2.73
CA GLU A 285 26.19 2.82 -3.61
C GLU A 285 25.87 3.04 -5.10
N ALA A 286 24.90 3.93 -5.38
CA ALA A 286 24.36 4.18 -6.70
C ALA A 286 25.33 4.97 -7.62
N LYS A 287 25.44 4.50 -8.86
CA LYS A 287 26.35 5.02 -9.87
C LYS A 287 25.65 5.72 -11.03
N GLY A 288 24.35 5.50 -11.21
CA GLY A 288 23.50 6.17 -12.20
C GLY A 288 23.40 7.68 -11.96
N GLU A 289 22.97 8.40 -12.99
CA GLU A 289 22.79 9.86 -12.93
C GLU A 289 21.53 10.25 -12.16
N VAL A 290 20.48 9.42 -12.28
CA VAL A 290 19.21 9.56 -11.57
C VAL A 290 19.05 8.43 -10.56
N LEU A 291 18.57 8.77 -9.37
CA LEU A 291 18.11 7.81 -8.37
C LEU A 291 16.62 7.57 -8.56
N VAL A 292 16.19 6.32 -8.58
CA VAL A 292 14.78 5.95 -8.60
C VAL A 292 14.49 5.07 -7.39
N PHE A 293 13.67 5.56 -6.47
CA PHE A 293 13.32 4.83 -5.26
C PHE A 293 12.02 4.07 -5.46
N PHE A 294 12.01 2.82 -5.02
CA PHE A 294 10.90 1.88 -5.14
C PHE A 294 10.62 1.21 -3.79
N ASP A 295 9.38 0.80 -3.54
CA ASP A 295 9.13 -0.28 -2.57
C ASP A 295 9.35 -1.65 -3.23
N SER A 296 9.51 -2.68 -2.40
CA SER A 296 9.85 -4.06 -2.80
C SER A 296 8.70 -4.90 -3.39
N HIS A 297 7.54 -4.29 -3.62
CA HIS A 297 6.32 -4.97 -4.07
C HIS A 297 5.57 -4.10 -5.09
N MET A 298 6.25 -3.86 -6.22
CA MET A 298 5.82 -2.95 -7.28
C MET A 298 5.81 -3.65 -8.64
N GLU A 299 4.95 -3.22 -9.55
CA GLU A 299 4.91 -3.68 -10.94
C GLU A 299 4.75 -2.49 -11.89
N VAL A 300 5.84 -2.15 -12.58
CA VAL A 300 5.87 -1.00 -13.48
C VAL A 300 5.06 -1.26 -14.75
N ASN A 301 4.54 -0.19 -15.36
CA ASN A 301 3.87 -0.27 -16.65
C ASN A 301 4.86 -0.05 -17.82
N ILE A 302 4.37 -0.19 -19.06
CA ILE A 302 5.11 0.20 -20.26
C ILE A 302 5.44 1.70 -20.22
N GLU A 303 6.63 2.09 -20.67
CA GLU A 303 7.10 3.48 -20.71
C GLU A 303 6.95 4.22 -19.37
N TRP A 304 7.21 3.53 -18.25
CA TRP A 304 7.08 4.13 -16.93
C TRP A 304 8.25 5.06 -16.57
N LEU A 305 9.46 4.81 -17.07
CA LEU A 305 10.67 5.50 -16.62
C LEU A 305 10.99 6.72 -17.49
N GLU A 306 10.82 6.57 -18.81
CA GLU A 306 11.11 7.58 -19.81
C GLU A 306 10.41 8.93 -19.54
N PRO A 307 9.11 8.97 -19.16
CA PRO A 307 8.45 10.21 -18.79
C PRO A 307 9.07 10.87 -17.55
N LEU A 308 9.49 10.08 -16.56
CA LEU A 308 10.11 10.60 -15.33
C LEU A 308 11.47 11.22 -15.63
N LEU A 309 12.31 10.50 -16.37
CA LEU A 309 13.63 10.97 -16.76
C LEU A 309 13.58 12.19 -17.68
N THR A 310 12.56 12.28 -18.53
CA THR A 310 12.32 13.44 -19.40
C THR A 310 12.14 14.72 -18.57
N GLU A 311 11.41 14.66 -17.46
CA GLU A 311 11.22 15.84 -16.60
C GLU A 311 12.47 16.20 -15.80
N ILE A 312 13.25 15.21 -15.36
CA ILE A 312 14.53 15.44 -14.66
C ILE A 312 15.58 16.01 -15.62
N ALA A 313 15.64 15.51 -16.86
CA ALA A 313 16.56 16.02 -17.89
C ALA A 313 16.27 17.49 -18.23
N LYS A 314 15.00 17.92 -18.19
CA LYS A 314 14.60 19.33 -18.36
C LYS A 314 14.98 20.20 -17.17
N ASN A 315 14.87 19.66 -15.95
CA ASN A 315 15.18 20.37 -14.72
C ASN A 315 15.61 19.40 -13.62
N SER A 316 16.90 19.40 -13.28
CA SER A 316 17.48 18.51 -12.27
C SER A 316 16.99 18.78 -10.84
N SER A 317 16.32 19.91 -10.59
CA SER A 317 15.71 20.24 -9.29
C SER A 317 14.27 19.71 -9.14
N VAL A 318 13.85 18.82 -10.04
CA VAL A 318 12.55 18.15 -10.00
C VAL A 318 12.67 16.79 -9.31
N VAL A 319 11.67 16.50 -8.48
CA VAL A 319 11.34 15.13 -8.05
C VAL A 319 10.13 14.68 -8.87
N ALA A 320 10.35 13.75 -9.79
CA ALA A 320 9.32 13.24 -10.69
C ALA A 320 8.69 11.97 -10.10
N MET A 321 7.36 11.92 -10.03
CA MET A 321 6.62 10.84 -9.38
C MET A 321 5.67 10.18 -10.37
N ALA A 322 5.67 8.85 -10.36
CA ALA A 322 4.68 8.07 -11.10
C ALA A 322 3.31 8.15 -10.43
N THR A 323 2.24 7.96 -11.20
CA THR A 323 0.91 7.74 -10.64
C THR A 323 0.77 6.27 -10.26
N LEU A 324 0.45 6.00 -8.99
CA LEU A 324 0.28 4.63 -8.52
C LEU A 324 -1.03 4.01 -9.01
N ASP A 325 -0.93 2.73 -9.37
CA ASP A 325 -2.03 1.78 -9.46
C ASP A 325 -2.03 0.87 -8.25
N TYR A 326 -3.13 0.16 -8.01
CA TYR A 326 -3.30 -0.64 -6.81
C TYR A 326 -3.40 -2.12 -7.14
N VAL A 327 -2.39 -2.87 -6.73
CA VAL A 327 -2.41 -4.34 -6.78
C VAL A 327 -3.01 -4.84 -5.47
N GLN A 328 -4.12 -5.57 -5.56
CA GLN A 328 -4.82 -6.05 -4.37
C GLN A 328 -3.97 -7.10 -3.62
N PRO A 329 -3.74 -6.95 -2.31
CA PRO A 329 -2.90 -7.89 -1.56
C PRO A 329 -3.49 -9.31 -1.48
N ASP A 330 -4.82 -9.43 -1.52
CA ASP A 330 -5.50 -10.71 -1.32
C ASP A 330 -5.51 -11.58 -2.58
N THR A 331 -5.58 -10.95 -3.76
CA THR A 331 -5.80 -11.65 -5.05
C THR A 331 -4.79 -11.30 -6.13
N LEU A 332 -3.87 -10.37 -5.87
CA LEU A 332 -2.88 -9.87 -6.82
C LEU A 332 -3.49 -9.28 -8.11
N TYR A 333 -4.77 -8.91 -8.05
CA TYR A 333 -5.47 -8.21 -9.11
C TYR A 333 -4.90 -6.80 -9.29
N TYR A 334 -4.45 -6.48 -10.49
CA TYR A 334 -3.93 -5.17 -10.85
C TYR A 334 -5.10 -4.24 -11.17
N LYS A 335 -5.47 -3.39 -10.21
CA LYS A 335 -6.55 -2.42 -10.36
C LYS A 335 -5.97 -1.05 -10.73
N TYR A 336 -6.47 -0.51 -11.84
CA TYR A 336 -6.17 0.85 -12.28
C TYR A 336 -7.47 1.60 -12.59
N ASN A 337 -7.39 2.91 -12.58
CA ASN A 337 -8.50 3.79 -12.92
C ASN A 337 -8.17 4.56 -14.20
N ASP A 338 -9.12 4.62 -15.13
CA ASP A 338 -8.98 5.39 -16.36
C ASP A 338 -9.03 6.91 -16.07
N ASN A 339 -8.17 7.67 -16.74
CA ASN A 339 -8.11 9.14 -16.64
C ASN A 339 -7.94 9.66 -15.19
N TYR A 340 -7.25 8.89 -14.36
CA TYR A 340 -7.07 9.18 -12.94
C TYR A 340 -5.98 10.24 -12.73
N LEU A 341 -6.40 11.50 -12.61
CA LEU A 341 -5.52 12.64 -12.31
C LEU A 341 -5.50 12.93 -10.81
N THR A 342 -4.76 12.10 -10.08
CA THR A 342 -4.57 12.29 -8.64
C THR A 342 -3.26 12.96 -8.30
N ARG A 343 -3.30 13.65 -7.15
CA ARG A 343 -2.15 14.20 -6.45
C ARG A 343 -2.18 13.76 -4.99
N TYR A 344 -1.10 14.02 -4.27
CA TYR A 344 -1.06 13.70 -2.84
C TYR A 344 -1.03 14.96 -1.98
N GLY A 345 -1.66 14.84 -0.82
CA GLY A 345 -1.81 15.89 0.18
C GLY A 345 -1.66 15.35 1.59
N TRP A 346 -1.80 16.24 2.57
CA TRP A 346 -1.77 15.91 3.98
C TRP A 346 -2.60 16.93 4.79
N ASN A 347 -3.01 16.58 6.01
CA ASN A 347 -3.80 17.45 6.90
C ASN A 347 -3.04 17.84 8.18
N TRP A 348 -3.62 18.70 9.03
CA TRP A 348 -2.98 19.11 10.29
C TRP A 348 -2.73 17.96 11.30
N ARG A 349 -3.33 16.78 11.09
CA ARG A 349 -3.02 15.54 11.82
C ARG A 349 -1.77 14.82 11.26
N LEU A 350 -1.08 15.44 10.30
CA LEU A 350 0.04 14.90 9.54
C LEU A 350 -0.26 13.60 8.79
N ILE A 351 -1.55 13.35 8.50
CA ILE A 351 -1.99 12.17 7.75
C ILE A 351 -1.86 12.48 6.26
N PHE A 352 -1.06 11.68 5.56
CA PHE A 352 -0.94 11.68 4.11
C PHE A 352 -2.16 11.02 3.46
N PHE A 353 -2.63 11.58 2.35
CA PHE A 353 -3.73 11.00 1.56
C PHE A 353 -3.63 11.33 0.07
N GLU A 354 -4.30 10.53 -0.74
CA GLU A 354 -4.55 10.80 -2.15
C GLU A 354 -5.78 11.71 -2.31
N THR A 355 -5.69 12.66 -3.25
CA THR A 355 -6.79 13.53 -3.65
C THR A 355 -6.69 13.85 -5.15
N PHE A 356 -7.59 14.67 -5.68
CA PHE A 356 -7.57 15.09 -7.08
C PHE A 356 -6.85 16.42 -7.26
N PHE A 357 -6.31 16.64 -8.46
CA PHE A 357 -5.90 17.97 -8.87
C PHE A 357 -7.09 18.92 -8.86
N ARG A 358 -6.87 20.19 -8.48
CA ARG A 358 -7.89 21.23 -8.60
C ARG A 358 -8.16 21.53 -10.07
N ASP A 359 -9.34 22.05 -10.37
CA ASP A 359 -9.74 22.41 -11.74
C ASP A 359 -8.75 23.37 -12.43
N ASP A 360 -8.18 24.33 -11.70
CA ASP A 360 -7.15 25.26 -12.20
C ASP A 360 -5.80 24.59 -12.47
N GLN A 361 -5.54 23.41 -11.90
CA GLN A 361 -4.32 22.63 -12.09
C GLN A 361 -4.45 21.55 -13.17
N VAL A 362 -5.66 21.07 -13.46
CA VAL A 362 -5.89 20.02 -14.47
C VAL A 362 -5.45 20.51 -15.86
N GLY A 363 -5.85 21.72 -16.26
CA GLY A 363 -5.51 22.27 -17.58
C GLY A 363 -6.09 21.46 -18.75
N GLY A 364 -5.71 21.79 -19.99
CA GLY A 364 -6.33 21.23 -21.19
C GLY A 364 -5.79 19.87 -21.67
N ASP A 365 -4.61 19.44 -21.22
CA ASP A 365 -3.99 18.18 -21.64
C ASP A 365 -3.72 17.29 -20.42
N PRO A 366 -4.50 16.20 -20.21
CA PRO A 366 -4.37 15.33 -19.04
C PRO A 366 -2.98 14.68 -18.93
N ARG A 367 -2.24 14.55 -20.03
CA ARG A 367 -0.92 13.90 -20.10
C ARG A 367 0.22 14.71 -19.50
N LYS A 368 0.02 16.03 -19.34
CA LYS A 368 1.09 16.91 -18.88
C LYS A 368 1.44 16.67 -17.40
N PRO A 369 2.73 16.72 -17.03
CA PRO A 369 3.13 16.72 -15.63
C PRO A 369 2.58 17.93 -14.87
N ARG A 370 2.30 17.76 -13.58
CA ARG A 370 1.70 18.80 -12.72
C ARG A 370 2.34 18.85 -11.34
N ASN A 371 2.36 20.04 -10.76
CA ASN A 371 2.87 20.26 -9.41
C ASN A 371 1.99 19.57 -8.36
N GLY A 372 2.56 18.63 -7.61
CA GLY A 372 1.94 18.01 -6.45
C GLY A 372 2.28 18.74 -5.15
N ALA A 373 1.41 18.64 -4.14
CA ALA A 373 1.66 19.25 -2.85
C ALA A 373 2.56 18.38 -1.96
N SER A 374 2.39 17.07 -2.02
CA SER A 374 3.19 16.09 -1.29
C SER A 374 3.61 14.94 -2.20
N MET A 375 4.69 14.25 -1.81
CA MET A 375 5.20 13.08 -2.50
C MET A 375 4.63 11.78 -1.92
N VAL A 376 4.44 10.79 -2.79
CA VAL A 376 3.94 9.44 -2.41
C VAL A 376 4.96 8.61 -1.63
N GLY A 377 6.24 8.97 -1.69
CA GLY A 377 7.32 8.26 -1.01
C GLY A 377 7.67 6.88 -1.58
N ALA A 378 6.72 6.16 -2.19
CA ALA A 378 6.86 4.77 -2.63
C ALA A 378 7.50 4.58 -4.02
N ALA A 379 7.29 5.52 -4.95
CA ALA A 379 7.87 5.45 -6.31
C ALA A 379 8.14 6.85 -6.88
N PHE A 380 9.42 7.23 -6.98
CA PHE A 380 9.82 8.53 -7.54
C PHE A 380 11.26 8.52 -8.04
N ALA A 381 11.56 9.45 -8.94
CA ALA A 381 12.87 9.68 -9.52
C ALA A 381 13.40 11.07 -9.14
N ILE A 382 14.70 11.18 -8.90
CA ILE A 382 15.38 12.43 -8.56
C ILE A 382 16.82 12.41 -9.09
N ASP A 383 17.32 13.54 -9.60
CA ASP A 383 18.72 13.67 -9.96
C ASP A 383 19.62 13.36 -8.74
N ARG A 384 20.65 12.53 -8.93
CA ARG A 384 21.51 12.07 -7.83
C ARG A 384 22.25 13.23 -7.15
N LYS A 385 22.75 14.19 -7.92
CA LYS A 385 23.45 15.36 -7.38
C LYS A 385 22.48 16.27 -6.63
N TYR A 386 21.25 16.40 -7.12
CA TYR A 386 20.20 17.16 -6.44
C TYR A 386 19.78 16.50 -5.13
N PHE A 387 19.63 15.17 -5.08
CA PHE A 387 19.37 14.43 -3.84
C PHE A 387 20.47 14.68 -2.80
N SER A 388 21.75 14.62 -3.20
CA SER A 388 22.88 14.95 -2.33
C SER A 388 22.89 16.43 -1.92
N HIS A 389 22.58 17.35 -2.84
CA HIS A 389 22.49 18.78 -2.57
C HIS A 389 21.44 19.11 -1.51
N LEU A 390 20.30 18.43 -1.58
CA LEU A 390 19.25 18.51 -0.58
C LEU A 390 19.66 17.90 0.76
N GLY A 391 20.73 17.08 0.83
CA GLY A 391 21.16 16.42 2.06
C GLY A 391 20.42 15.12 2.35
N GLY A 392 20.03 14.37 1.32
CA GLY A 392 19.45 13.02 1.45
C GLY A 392 18.20 12.95 2.33
N TYR A 393 17.94 11.85 3.02
CA TYR A 393 16.95 11.79 4.10
C TYR A 393 17.58 12.19 5.44
N ASP A 394 16.76 12.60 6.40
CA ASP A 394 17.17 12.73 7.80
C ASP A 394 17.54 11.34 8.37
N ASP A 395 18.83 11.10 8.60
CA ASP A 395 19.38 9.80 8.98
C ASP A 395 19.00 9.36 10.40
N LYS A 396 18.43 10.28 11.20
CA LYS A 396 17.91 9.99 12.54
C LYS A 396 16.45 9.56 12.52
N MET A 397 15.74 9.70 11.40
CA MET A 397 14.42 9.07 11.26
C MET A 397 14.57 7.55 11.31
N THR A 398 13.66 6.88 12.00
CA THR A 398 13.76 5.44 12.24
C THR A 398 12.55 4.69 11.72
N VAL A 399 12.78 3.43 11.32
CA VAL A 399 11.78 2.47 10.82
C VAL A 399 11.00 2.97 9.59
N TRP A 400 9.97 3.79 9.78
CA TRP A 400 9.07 4.27 8.74
C TRP A 400 8.24 5.46 9.25
N GLY A 401 7.84 6.35 8.33
CA GLY A 401 6.82 7.37 8.57
C GLY A 401 7.38 8.78 8.65
N GLY A 402 6.71 9.72 7.97
CA GLY A 402 7.01 11.15 7.98
C GLY A 402 8.11 11.60 7.01
N GLU A 403 8.92 10.69 6.48
CA GLU A 403 10.03 11.02 5.58
C GLU A 403 9.54 11.58 4.24
N ASN A 404 8.38 11.15 3.77
CA ASN A 404 7.73 11.66 2.57
C ASN A 404 7.26 13.12 2.77
N LEU A 405 6.66 13.46 3.92
CA LEU A 405 6.25 14.84 4.22
C LEU A 405 7.47 15.75 4.39
N GLU A 406 8.49 15.30 5.12
CA GLU A 406 9.74 16.03 5.32
C GLU A 406 10.41 16.39 3.99
N MET A 407 10.60 15.41 3.12
CA MET A 407 11.19 15.63 1.81
C MET A 407 10.29 16.50 0.93
N SER A 408 8.96 16.34 1.01
CA SER A 408 8.01 17.18 0.27
C SER A 408 8.19 18.66 0.60
N TRP A 409 8.19 18.99 1.89
CA TRP A 409 8.35 20.36 2.34
C TRP A 409 9.72 20.90 1.97
N ARG A 410 10.78 20.13 2.21
CA ARG A 410 12.14 20.55 1.86
C ARG A 410 12.31 20.83 0.37
N VAL A 411 11.85 19.96 -0.51
CA VAL A 411 11.95 20.18 -1.97
C VAL A 411 11.27 21.50 -2.35
N TRP A 412 10.05 21.73 -1.90
CA TRP A 412 9.31 22.96 -2.23
C TRP A 412 9.93 24.21 -1.63
N LEU A 413 10.26 24.18 -0.34
CA LEU A 413 10.79 25.34 0.37
C LEU A 413 12.19 25.71 -0.11
N CYS A 414 12.99 24.73 -0.54
CA CYS A 414 14.36 24.94 -0.98
C CYS A 414 14.50 25.07 -2.52
N GLY A 415 13.40 25.42 -3.22
CA GLY A 415 13.44 25.86 -4.62
C GLY A 415 13.26 24.77 -5.69
N GLY A 416 13.03 23.52 -5.29
CA GLY A 416 12.68 22.42 -6.19
C GLY A 416 11.19 22.32 -6.48
N ARG A 417 10.81 21.22 -7.16
CA ARG A 417 9.40 20.92 -7.48
C ARG A 417 9.09 19.44 -7.35
N LEU A 418 7.89 19.13 -6.85
CA LEU A 418 7.31 17.79 -6.91
C LEU A 418 6.39 17.71 -8.13
N LEU A 419 6.72 16.86 -9.11
CA LEU A 419 5.91 16.68 -10.31
C LEU A 419 5.26 15.30 -10.35
N HIS A 420 3.94 15.27 -10.49
CA HIS A 420 3.21 14.06 -10.88
C HIS A 420 3.27 13.91 -12.38
N VAL A 421 3.70 12.76 -12.87
CA VAL A 421 3.85 12.45 -14.28
C VAL A 421 2.83 11.38 -14.66
N PRO A 422 1.64 11.76 -15.18
CA PRO A 422 0.51 10.84 -15.30
C PRO A 422 0.68 9.76 -16.37
N CYS A 423 1.62 9.91 -17.31
CA CYS A 423 1.99 8.87 -18.26
C CYS A 423 2.93 7.81 -17.67
N SER A 424 3.51 8.04 -16.48
CA SER A 424 4.27 7.05 -15.73
C SER A 424 3.36 6.35 -14.73
N ARG A 425 3.19 5.03 -14.88
CA ARG A 425 2.27 4.23 -14.06
C ARG A 425 2.99 3.05 -13.43
N ILE A 426 2.71 2.81 -12.15
CA ILE A 426 3.33 1.73 -11.37
C ILE A 426 2.27 1.13 -10.45
N GLY A 427 2.05 -0.18 -10.53
CA GLY A 427 1.21 -0.90 -9.60
C GLY A 427 1.92 -1.12 -8.28
N HIS A 428 1.28 -0.78 -7.17
CA HIS A 428 1.78 -0.98 -5.81
C HIS A 428 0.88 -1.97 -5.06
N VAL A 429 1.48 -2.96 -4.39
CA VAL A 429 0.72 -3.80 -3.45
C VAL A 429 0.45 -3.00 -2.18
N ALA A 430 -0.65 -2.24 -2.18
CA ALA A 430 -1.04 -1.42 -1.05
C ALA A 430 -1.57 -2.29 0.10
N ARG A 431 -0.79 -2.36 1.19
CA ARG A 431 -1.10 -3.13 2.40
C ARG A 431 -0.58 -2.41 3.64
N GLY A 432 -1.11 -2.78 4.81
CA GLY A 432 -0.52 -2.36 6.08
C GLY A 432 0.89 -2.93 6.25
N GLN A 433 1.77 -2.19 6.92
CA GLN A 433 3.15 -2.62 7.20
C GLN A 433 3.13 -3.93 8.02
N PRO A 434 3.72 -5.04 7.53
CA PRO A 434 3.69 -6.34 8.23
C PRO A 434 4.76 -6.48 9.30
N TYR A 435 5.62 -5.46 9.47
CA TYR A 435 6.75 -5.49 10.39
C TYR A 435 6.46 -4.74 11.70
N SER A 436 7.27 -5.04 12.71
CA SER A 436 7.14 -4.45 14.04
C SER A 436 7.72 -3.02 14.12
N PHE A 437 7.11 -2.21 14.99
CA PHE A 437 7.59 -0.89 15.39
C PHE A 437 8.07 -0.98 16.83
N PRO A 438 9.39 -1.01 17.10
CA PRO A 438 9.91 -1.07 18.47
C PRO A 438 9.39 0.10 19.30
N GLY A 439 8.69 -0.20 20.41
CA GLY A 439 8.07 0.81 21.27
C GLY A 439 6.74 1.39 20.75
N GLY A 440 6.18 0.83 19.68
CA GLY A 440 4.86 1.19 19.13
C GLY A 440 4.94 2.12 17.91
N ARG A 441 4.01 1.92 16.98
CA ARG A 441 3.93 2.68 15.72
C ARG A 441 3.80 4.17 15.95
N GLU A 442 2.86 4.59 16.79
CA GLU A 442 2.58 5.99 17.11
C GLU A 442 3.84 6.70 17.64
N LYS A 443 4.59 6.09 18.55
CA LYS A 443 5.81 6.66 19.11
C LYS A 443 6.87 6.95 18.03
N ILE A 444 7.08 6.00 17.12
CA ILE A 444 8.06 6.14 16.04
C ILE A 444 7.61 7.18 15.01
N GLU A 445 6.35 7.13 14.59
CA GLU A 445 5.79 8.10 13.66
C GLU A 445 5.82 9.52 14.25
N HIS A 446 5.38 9.70 15.49
CA HIS A 446 5.44 11.00 16.19
C HIS A 446 6.88 11.50 16.34
N PHE A 447 7.85 10.62 16.61
CA PHE A 447 9.26 11.00 16.65
C PHE A 447 9.73 11.55 15.31
N ASN A 448 9.53 10.80 14.21
CA ASN A 448 9.95 11.22 12.87
C ASN A 448 9.21 12.50 12.41
N LEU A 449 7.89 12.53 12.58
CA LEU A 449 7.04 13.66 12.19
C LEU A 449 7.38 14.92 12.99
N LYS A 450 7.69 14.80 14.29
CA LYS A 450 8.12 15.95 15.09
C LYS A 450 9.48 16.48 14.62
N ARG A 451 10.44 15.62 14.25
CA ARG A 451 11.71 16.08 13.65
C ARG A 451 11.44 16.92 12.41
N ALA A 452 10.63 16.41 11.49
CA ALA A 452 10.24 17.12 10.28
C ALA A 452 9.52 18.45 10.60
N ALA A 453 8.49 18.41 11.44
CA ALA A 453 7.68 19.57 11.79
C ALA A 453 8.52 20.67 12.47
N SER A 454 9.43 20.30 13.37
CA SER A 454 10.28 21.24 14.11
C SER A 454 11.27 21.99 13.20
N VAL A 455 11.73 21.37 12.11
CA VAL A 455 12.63 22.00 11.14
C VAL A 455 11.85 22.85 10.13
N TRP A 456 10.72 22.34 9.63
CA TRP A 456 10.09 22.89 8.43
C TRP A 456 8.86 23.76 8.71
N MET A 457 8.05 23.44 9.72
CA MET A 457 6.72 24.06 9.91
C MET A 457 6.72 25.35 10.74
N GLN A 458 7.83 25.72 11.40
CA GLN A 458 7.92 26.95 12.20
C GLN A 458 6.77 27.08 13.22
N ASN A 459 6.06 28.22 13.26
CA ASN A 459 4.94 28.47 14.17
C ASN A 459 3.69 27.64 13.84
N TYR A 460 3.59 27.02 12.67
CA TYR A 460 2.45 26.16 12.30
C TYR A 460 2.46 24.81 13.03
N THR A 461 3.55 24.46 13.71
CA THR A 461 3.61 23.31 14.63
C THR A 461 2.56 23.35 15.74
N ARG A 462 2.05 24.54 16.08
CA ARG A 462 0.98 24.72 17.07
C ARG A 462 -0.28 23.90 16.78
N TYR A 463 -0.66 23.73 15.51
CA TYR A 463 -1.85 22.94 15.16
C TYR A 463 -1.62 21.45 15.41
N VAL A 464 -0.44 20.95 15.02
CA VAL A 464 -0.03 19.58 15.29
C VAL A 464 -0.02 19.32 16.80
N TYR A 465 0.54 20.22 17.60
CA TYR A 465 0.61 20.06 19.05
C TYR A 465 -0.73 20.24 19.75
N ASN A 466 -1.68 20.98 19.18
CA ASN A 466 -3.03 21.05 19.73
C ASN A 466 -3.83 19.75 19.44
N ILE A 467 -3.51 19.06 18.34
CA ILE A 467 -4.08 17.75 18.00
C ILE A 467 -3.40 16.62 18.80
N PHE A 468 -2.07 16.66 18.89
CA PHE A 468 -1.20 15.71 19.58
C PHE A 468 -0.32 16.41 20.63
N PRO A 469 -0.87 16.74 21.82
CA PRO A 469 -0.13 17.46 22.87
C PRO A 469 1.13 16.75 23.35
N ASP A 470 1.14 15.42 23.30
CA ASP A 470 2.28 14.55 23.64
C ASP A 470 3.48 14.80 22.71
N MET A 471 3.26 15.18 21.45
CA MET A 471 4.34 15.55 20.56
C MET A 471 5.06 16.80 21.07
N LYS A 472 4.43 17.74 21.78
CA LYS A 472 5.10 18.99 22.21
C LYS A 472 6.34 18.74 23.07
N THR A 473 6.28 17.77 23.98
CA THR A 473 7.36 17.44 24.93
C THR A 473 8.24 16.26 24.49
N LEU A 474 7.89 15.57 23.40
CA LEU A 474 8.67 14.44 22.88
C LEU A 474 10.11 14.84 22.51
N ASP A 475 11.11 14.23 23.15
CA ASP A 475 12.51 14.43 22.73
C ASP A 475 12.75 13.75 21.37
N VAL A 476 13.29 14.52 20.44
CA VAL A 476 13.59 14.07 19.08
C VAL A 476 15.08 14.04 18.76
N GLY A 477 15.93 14.28 19.75
CA GLY A 477 17.37 14.39 19.59
C GLY A 477 17.78 15.65 18.81
N ASP A 478 19.02 15.65 18.33
CA ASP A 478 19.62 16.81 17.67
C ASP A 478 19.02 17.08 16.28
N LEU A 479 18.77 18.37 16.01
CA LEU A 479 18.24 18.91 14.75
C LEU A 479 19.21 19.89 14.07
N SER A 480 20.39 20.13 14.66
CA SER A 480 21.33 21.17 14.22
C SER A 480 21.70 21.04 12.74
N GLU A 481 22.05 19.84 12.28
CA GLU A 481 22.40 19.59 10.87
C GLU A 481 21.24 19.94 9.91
N ARG A 482 20.00 19.61 10.29
CA ARG A 482 18.81 19.90 9.45
C ARG A 482 18.49 21.39 9.42
N LEU A 483 18.67 22.09 10.53
CA LEU A 483 18.50 23.54 10.63
C LEU A 483 19.59 24.30 9.85
N GLU A 484 20.85 23.85 9.94
CA GLU A 484 21.97 24.38 9.16
C GLU A 484 21.78 24.16 7.66
N LEU A 485 21.32 22.98 7.26
CA LEU A 485 20.95 22.67 5.88
C LEU A 485 19.88 23.64 5.37
N LYS A 486 18.80 23.84 6.14
CA LYS A 486 17.71 24.78 5.79
C LYS A 486 18.24 26.20 5.58
N SER A 487 19.13 26.66 6.46
CA SER A 487 19.78 27.97 6.38
C SER A 487 20.69 28.09 5.15
N ARG A 488 21.56 27.09 4.93
CA ARG A 488 22.51 27.04 3.81
C ARG A 488 21.82 27.05 2.44
N LEU A 489 20.70 26.33 2.32
CA LEU A 489 19.90 26.28 1.10
C LEU A 489 18.98 27.50 0.93
N LYS A 490 18.93 28.42 1.91
CA LYS A 490 18.09 29.62 1.92
C LYS A 490 16.62 29.29 1.64
N CYS A 491 16.13 28.24 2.29
CA CYS A 491 14.77 27.77 2.07
C CYS A 491 13.75 28.79 2.56
N LYS A 492 12.61 28.83 1.88
CA LYS A 492 11.46 29.68 2.20
C LYS A 492 10.81 29.28 3.52
N ASP A 493 9.97 30.18 4.02
CA ASP A 493 9.12 29.94 5.18
C ASP A 493 7.92 29.04 4.85
N PHE A 494 7.38 28.38 5.87
CA PHE A 494 6.28 27.44 5.68
C PHE A 494 4.98 28.10 5.21
N SER A 495 4.77 29.38 5.55
CA SER A 495 3.66 30.18 5.04
C SER A 495 3.66 30.23 3.51
N TRP A 496 4.84 30.35 2.88
CA TRP A 496 4.95 30.33 1.43
C TRP A 496 4.44 29.01 0.85
N TYR A 497 4.75 27.86 1.47
CA TYR A 497 4.25 26.56 1.02
C TYR A 497 2.73 26.49 1.12
N LEU A 498 2.14 26.96 2.23
CA LEU A 498 0.69 27.00 2.38
C LEU A 498 0.04 27.92 1.33
N GLU A 499 0.59 29.10 1.08
CA GLU A 499 0.01 30.04 0.10
C GLU A 499 0.16 29.58 -1.36
N ASN A 500 1.27 28.93 -1.71
CA ASN A 500 1.65 28.71 -3.11
C ASN A 500 1.54 27.25 -3.57
N VAL A 501 1.57 26.30 -2.64
CA VAL A 501 1.64 24.86 -2.96
C VAL A 501 0.42 24.11 -2.42
N TRP A 502 0.03 24.37 -1.17
CA TRP A 502 -1.06 23.65 -0.49
C TRP A 502 -2.08 24.57 0.21
N PRO A 503 -2.67 25.56 -0.49
CA PRO A 503 -3.62 26.51 0.10
C PRO A 503 -4.90 25.87 0.63
N GLU A 504 -5.24 24.70 0.12
CA GLU A 504 -6.45 23.97 0.50
C GLU A 504 -6.40 23.36 1.90
N LEU A 505 -5.21 23.22 2.50
CA LEU A 505 -5.09 22.78 3.89
C LEU A 505 -5.82 23.73 4.85
N GLY A 506 -5.89 25.01 4.48
CA GLY A 506 -6.41 26.07 5.33
C GLY A 506 -5.56 26.30 6.58
N VAL A 507 -5.65 27.50 7.13
CA VAL A 507 -5.00 27.84 8.39
C VAL A 507 -6.11 28.09 9.42
N LEU A 508 -6.17 27.25 10.47
CA LEU A 508 -7.37 27.11 11.30
C LEU A 508 -7.78 28.38 12.05
N ASP A 509 -6.81 29.19 12.46
CA ASP A 509 -7.02 30.41 13.26
C ASP A 509 -6.92 31.70 12.43
N GLU A 510 -6.47 31.63 11.17
CA GLU A 510 -6.38 32.81 10.31
C GLU A 510 -7.77 33.18 9.79
N LYS A 511 -8.21 34.41 10.06
CA LYS A 511 -9.54 34.93 9.73
C LYS A 511 -10.70 34.21 10.46
N ALA A 512 -10.40 33.43 11.51
CA ALA A 512 -11.41 32.82 12.36
C ALA A 512 -11.73 33.73 13.57
N THR A 513 -13.01 33.90 13.90
CA THR A 513 -13.40 34.54 15.17
C THR A 513 -13.19 33.58 16.34
N HIS A 514 -13.48 32.29 16.12
CA HIS A 514 -13.28 31.19 17.05
C HIS A 514 -12.86 29.95 16.26
N TRP A 515 -12.05 29.09 16.86
CA TRP A 515 -11.69 27.78 16.31
C TRP A 515 -11.53 26.79 17.46
N GLY A 516 -11.87 25.53 17.22
CA GLY A 516 -11.81 24.47 18.22
C GLY A 516 -13.07 23.61 18.23
N GLN A 517 -13.26 22.87 19.32
CA GLN A 517 -14.34 21.91 19.47
C GLN A 517 -15.71 22.58 19.59
N VAL A 518 -16.72 21.99 18.95
CA VAL A 518 -18.12 22.45 19.02
C VAL A 518 -18.94 21.46 19.83
N MET A 519 -19.33 21.85 21.04
CA MET A 519 -20.18 21.05 21.94
C MET A 519 -21.65 21.46 21.83
N ASN A 520 -22.53 20.48 21.71
CA ASN A 520 -23.97 20.67 21.82
C ASN A 520 -24.35 20.74 23.31
N SER A 521 -24.85 21.89 23.77
CA SER A 521 -25.15 22.12 25.19
C SER A 521 -26.30 21.28 25.76
N ALA A 522 -27.16 20.69 24.92
CA ALA A 522 -28.29 19.89 25.38
C ALA A 522 -27.92 18.40 25.57
N SER A 523 -27.00 17.90 24.76
CA SER A 523 -26.56 16.49 24.78
C SER A 523 -25.18 16.29 25.40
N GLU A 524 -24.42 17.37 25.59
CA GLU A 524 -23.01 17.33 26.02
C GLU A 524 -22.12 16.50 25.09
N LEU A 525 -22.55 16.35 23.83
CA LEU A 525 -21.80 15.69 22.76
C LEU A 525 -21.16 16.74 21.85
N CYS A 526 -20.01 16.38 21.28
CA CYS A 526 -19.26 17.22 20.38
C CYS A 526 -19.44 16.79 18.93
N LEU A 527 -19.40 17.78 18.05
CA LEU A 527 -19.40 17.56 16.61
C LEU A 527 -18.11 16.85 16.20
N ASP A 528 -18.24 15.77 15.45
CA ASP A 528 -17.13 14.91 15.05
C ASP A 528 -17.24 14.56 13.56
N ASN A 529 -16.14 14.66 12.83
CA ASN A 529 -16.07 14.32 11.42
C ASN A 529 -15.74 12.84 11.15
N ASN A 530 -15.82 11.98 12.17
CA ASN A 530 -15.50 10.56 12.16
C ASN A 530 -14.11 10.23 11.58
N GLY A 531 -13.17 11.18 11.66
CA GLY A 531 -11.84 11.05 11.08
C GLY A 531 -11.79 11.10 9.56
N TYR A 532 -12.85 11.54 8.86
CA TYR A 532 -12.82 11.72 7.41
C TYR A 532 -11.71 12.70 7.01
N LEU A 533 -10.94 12.33 5.98
CA LEU A 533 -9.84 13.13 5.45
C LEU A 533 -10.34 14.04 4.32
N PHE A 534 -10.06 15.34 4.44
CA PHE A 534 -10.01 16.33 3.34
C PHE A 534 -11.13 16.21 2.28
N GLN A 535 -12.38 16.25 2.78
CA GLN A 535 -13.71 16.23 2.13
C GLN A 535 -14.57 15.11 2.72
N ALA A 536 -15.23 15.38 3.85
CA ALA A 536 -16.27 14.49 4.36
C ALA A 536 -17.45 14.52 3.38
N ARG A 537 -17.66 13.42 2.64
CA ARG A 537 -18.89 13.22 1.85
C ARG A 537 -20.10 12.88 2.74
N GLU A 538 -19.84 12.51 3.98
CA GLU A 538 -20.84 12.09 4.95
C GLU A 538 -21.19 13.20 5.92
N ALA A 539 -22.37 13.06 6.55
CA ALA A 539 -22.81 13.98 7.58
C ALA A 539 -21.90 13.90 8.81
N LEU A 540 -21.70 15.04 9.47
CA LEU A 540 -21.03 15.08 10.76
C LEU A 540 -21.88 14.40 11.83
N LEU A 541 -21.23 13.83 12.84
CA LEU A 541 -21.88 13.09 13.92
C LEU A 541 -21.71 13.82 15.25
N LEU A 542 -22.53 13.47 16.24
CA LEU A 542 -22.32 13.83 17.64
C LEU A 542 -21.67 12.65 18.37
N GLN A 543 -20.52 12.88 19.01
CA GLN A 543 -19.76 11.90 19.77
C GLN A 543 -19.42 12.44 21.16
N PRO A 544 -19.06 11.60 22.15
CA PRO A 544 -18.51 12.10 23.41
C PRO A 544 -17.36 13.08 23.16
N CYS A 545 -17.38 14.21 23.83
CA CYS A 545 -16.32 15.20 23.72
C CYS A 545 -14.99 14.61 24.20
N VAL A 546 -13.94 14.82 23.41
CA VAL A 546 -12.57 14.41 23.78
C VAL A 546 -11.71 15.63 24.08
N ASP A 547 -10.72 15.47 24.96
CA ASP A 547 -9.79 16.55 25.33
C ASP A 547 -8.84 16.95 24.19
N LYS A 548 -8.81 16.19 23.09
CA LYS A 548 -7.94 16.41 21.93
C LYS A 548 -8.78 16.81 20.72
N LEU A 549 -8.39 17.91 20.08
CA LEU A 549 -9.10 18.49 18.94
C LEU A 549 -9.27 17.50 17.77
N ASN A 550 -8.30 16.61 17.50
CA ASN A 550 -8.40 15.42 16.64
C ASN A 550 -9.43 15.44 15.47
N SER A 551 -10.55 14.71 15.58
CA SER A 551 -11.67 14.68 14.62
C SER A 551 -12.79 15.69 14.95
N GLN A 552 -12.64 16.43 16.06
CA GLN A 552 -13.59 17.38 16.62
C GLN A 552 -13.05 18.82 16.49
N VAL A 553 -12.60 19.18 15.27
CA VAL A 553 -12.06 20.51 14.90
C VAL A 553 -12.97 21.21 13.92
#